data_AF-A0A6C0DJZ3-F1
#
_entry.id   AF-A0A6C0DJZ3-F1
#
_cell.length_a   1.000
_cell.length_b   1.000
_cell.length_c   1.000
_cell.angle_alpha   90.00
_cell.angle_beta   90.00
_cell.angle_gamma   90.00
#
_symmetry.space_group_name_H-M   'P 1'
#
loop_
_entity.id
_entity.type
_entity.pdbx_description
1 polymer ?
#
loop_
_entity_poly.entity_id
_entity_poly.type
_entity_poly.pdbx_seq_one_letter_code
_entity_poly.pdbx_strand_id
1 'polypeptide(L)'
;MKFISMLTYAFMLSPFSANQHTPKLCINCKFFRKDFFTRSKFGQCSMFPIEPESEYYLVNGKPDDHDNIYLYCSVSRKFENMCGKEGKYYEEK
;
A
#
# COMPACT_ATOMS: atom_id res chain seq x y z
N MET A 1 -3.51 1.61 55.40
CA MET A 1 -4.64 1.32 54.47
C MET A 1 -4.79 2.34 53.33
N LYS A 2 -4.59 3.65 53.54
CA LYS A 2 -4.70 4.67 52.47
C LYS A 2 -3.61 4.58 51.38
N PHE A 3 -2.39 4.16 51.73
CA PHE A 3 -1.28 4.02 50.77
C PHE A 3 -1.47 2.89 49.74
N ILE A 4 -2.14 1.80 50.13
CA ILE A 4 -2.40 0.66 49.23
C ILE A 4 -3.42 1.04 48.14
N SER A 5 -4.38 1.90 48.49
CA SER A 5 -5.40 2.40 47.56
C SER A 5 -4.87 3.39 46.51
N MET A 6 -3.68 3.97 46.71
CA MET A 6 -3.09 4.93 45.78
C MET A 6 -2.25 4.22 44.69
N LEU A 7 -1.63 3.09 45.03
CA LEU A 7 -0.90 2.22 44.11
C LEU A 7 -1.81 1.53 43.08
N THR A 8 -3.04 1.17 43.47
CA THR A 8 -4.03 0.59 42.56
C THR A 8 -4.57 1.60 41.55
N TYR A 9 -4.66 2.88 41.91
CA TYR A 9 -5.10 3.94 41.00
C TYR A 9 -4.05 4.30 39.94
N ALA A 10 -2.76 4.18 40.30
CA ALA A 10 -1.65 4.39 39.37
C ALA A 10 -1.55 3.29 38.29
N PHE A 11 -1.95 2.05 38.60
CA PHE A 11 -1.99 0.94 37.62
C PHE A 11 -3.12 1.08 36.58
N MET A 12 -4.23 1.76 36.92
CA MET A 12 -5.35 2.01 35.99
C MET A 12 -5.07 3.15 35.00
N LEU A 13 -4.04 3.97 35.26
CA LEU A 13 -3.61 5.06 34.38
C LEU A 13 -2.52 4.64 33.40
N SER A 14 -2.31 3.33 33.18
CA SER A 14 -1.45 2.87 32.09
C SER A 14 -1.98 3.46 30.78
N PRO A 15 -1.23 4.34 30.09
CA PRO A 15 -1.64 4.79 28.78
C PRO A 15 -1.65 3.56 27.88
N PHE A 16 -2.80 3.27 27.26
CA PHE A 16 -2.87 2.39 26.10
C PHE A 16 -1.97 3.00 25.02
N SER A 17 -0.69 2.67 25.12
CA SER A 17 0.36 3.23 24.28
C SER A 17 0.37 2.48 22.97
N ALA A 18 0.46 3.28 21.90
CA ALA A 18 0.86 2.88 20.57
C ALA A 18 -0.12 1.98 19.79
N ASN A 19 -1.22 2.57 19.30
CA ASN A 19 -1.60 2.29 17.92
C ASN A 19 -0.49 2.87 17.02
N GLN A 20 0.62 2.15 16.89
CA GLN A 20 1.62 2.44 15.88
C GLN A 20 0.93 2.20 14.54
N HIS A 21 0.45 3.28 13.90
CA HIS A 21 0.06 3.23 12.51
C HIS A 21 1.31 2.93 11.68
N THR A 22 1.62 1.65 11.53
CA THR A 22 2.68 1.20 10.64
C THR A 22 2.29 1.65 9.23
N PRO A 23 3.19 2.33 8.50
CA PRO A 23 2.87 2.80 7.16
C PRO A 23 2.47 1.61 6.28
N LYS A 24 1.33 1.73 5.59
CA LYS A 24 0.88 0.71 4.63
C LYS A 24 1.80 0.76 3.41
N LEU A 25 2.78 -0.15 3.36
CA LEU A 25 3.73 -0.26 2.24
C LEU A 25 3.20 -1.24 1.19
N CYS A 26 3.37 -0.90 -0.09
CA CYS A 26 3.00 -1.78 -1.19
C CYS A 26 4.09 -2.77 -1.57
N ILE A 27 5.34 -2.57 -1.16
CA ILE A 27 6.49 -3.34 -1.69
C ILE A 27 6.34 -4.87 -1.51
N ASN A 28 5.70 -5.29 -0.42
CA ASN A 28 5.37 -6.68 -0.10
C ASN A 28 3.97 -7.10 -0.55
N CYS A 29 3.21 -6.25 -1.25
CA CYS A 29 1.91 -6.65 -1.78
C CYS A 29 2.10 -7.54 -3.02
N LYS A 30 1.27 -8.58 -3.15
CA LYS A 30 1.18 -9.45 -4.33
C LYS A 30 1.03 -8.70 -5.64
N PHE A 31 0.27 -7.59 -5.61
CA PHE A 31 -0.06 -6.79 -6.81
C PHE A 31 0.91 -5.63 -7.06
N PHE A 32 1.98 -5.52 -6.28
CA PHE A 32 2.99 -4.49 -6.49
C PHE A 32 3.79 -4.75 -7.76
N ARG A 33 3.81 -3.76 -8.64
CA ARG A 33 4.63 -3.75 -9.85
C ARG A 33 5.53 -2.53 -9.86
N LYS A 34 6.78 -2.73 -10.23
CA LYS A 34 7.72 -1.65 -10.53
C LYS A 34 8.59 -2.11 -11.67
N ASP A 35 8.56 -1.38 -12.78
CA ASP A 35 9.45 -1.64 -13.88
C ASP A 35 10.86 -1.16 -13.53
N PHE A 36 11.81 -2.10 -13.51
CA PHE A 36 13.22 -1.85 -13.24
C PHE A 36 13.91 -0.98 -14.30
N PHE A 37 13.40 -0.99 -15.53
CA PHE A 37 13.97 -0.27 -16.66
C PHE A 37 13.44 1.17 -16.75
N THR A 38 12.35 1.49 -16.07
CA THR A 38 11.84 2.86 -15.99
C THR A 38 12.58 3.67 -14.93
N ARG A 39 12.85 4.94 -15.23
CA ARG A 39 13.36 5.90 -14.21
C ARG A 39 12.28 6.30 -13.19
N SER A 40 11.10 5.68 -13.23
CA SER A 40 10.01 6.02 -12.33
C SER A 40 10.39 5.69 -10.89
N LYS A 41 10.31 6.70 -10.02
CA LYS A 41 10.50 6.51 -8.58
C LYS A 41 9.31 5.78 -7.95
N PHE A 42 8.16 5.74 -8.62
CA PHE A 42 6.91 5.25 -8.08
C PHE A 42 6.58 3.84 -8.60
N GLY A 43 6.18 2.95 -7.70
CA GLY A 43 5.58 1.67 -8.05
C GLY A 43 4.07 1.80 -8.30
N GLN A 44 3.53 0.82 -9.02
CA GLN A 44 2.13 0.72 -9.40
C GLN A 44 1.46 -0.51 -8.77
N CYS A 45 0.13 -0.52 -8.79
CA CYS A 45 -0.68 -1.63 -8.28
C CYS A 45 -1.47 -2.28 -9.41
N SER A 46 -1.17 -3.53 -9.75
CA SER A 46 -1.79 -4.22 -10.89
C SER A 46 -3.27 -4.57 -10.69
N MET A 47 -3.82 -4.35 -9.50
CA MET A 47 -5.25 -4.50 -9.21
C MET A 47 -6.07 -3.31 -9.72
N PHE A 48 -5.43 -2.19 -10.07
CA PHE A 48 -6.08 -0.97 -10.53
C PHE A 48 -5.56 -0.56 -11.92
N PRO A 49 -6.00 -1.25 -12.98
CA PRO A 49 -5.69 -0.84 -14.35
C PRO A 49 -6.33 0.51 -14.68
N ILE A 50 -5.66 1.25 -15.54
CA ILE A 50 -6.13 2.48 -16.16
C ILE A 50 -6.38 2.13 -17.63
N GLU A 51 -7.58 2.43 -18.11
CA GLU A 51 -7.88 2.35 -19.53
C GLU A 51 -7.13 3.48 -20.25
N PRO A 52 -6.27 3.17 -21.24
CA PRO A 52 -5.60 4.22 -21.99
C PRO A 52 -6.64 5.01 -22.80
N GLU A 53 -6.58 6.34 -22.72
CA GLU A 53 -7.54 7.23 -23.38
C GLU A 53 -7.42 7.25 -24.91
N SER A 54 -6.35 6.70 -25.47
CA SER A 54 -6.12 6.70 -26.92
C SER A 54 -5.46 5.40 -27.40
N GLU A 55 -6.06 4.82 -28.44
CA GLU A 55 -5.45 3.79 -29.26
C GLU A 55 -4.33 4.42 -30.09
N TYR A 56 -3.11 4.47 -29.54
CA TYR A 56 -1.94 4.70 -30.37
C TYR A 56 -1.72 3.46 -31.22
N TYR A 57 -1.37 3.66 -32.49
CA TYR A 57 -1.00 2.59 -33.40
C TYR A 57 0.49 2.70 -33.68
N LEU A 58 1.20 1.58 -33.56
CA LEU A 58 2.60 1.46 -33.97
C LEU A 58 2.73 1.74 -35.47
N VAL A 59 3.94 2.04 -35.93
CA VAL A 59 4.25 2.26 -37.36
C VAL A 59 3.90 1.07 -38.28
N ASN A 60 3.66 -0.11 -37.69
CA ASN A 60 3.20 -1.31 -38.39
C ASN A 60 1.67 -1.47 -38.43
N GLY A 61 0.91 -0.47 -37.94
CA GLY A 61 -0.54 -0.46 -37.90
C GLY A 61 -1.17 -1.34 -36.82
N LYS A 62 -0.37 -1.97 -35.94
CA LYS A 62 -0.89 -2.67 -34.76
C LYS A 62 -1.15 -1.67 -33.64
N PRO A 63 -2.18 -1.86 -32.80
CA PRO A 63 -2.31 -1.06 -31.60
C PRO A 63 -1.02 -1.18 -30.78
N ASP A 64 -0.55 -0.04 -30.30
CA ASP A 64 0.52 0.02 -29.32
C ASP A 64 -0.03 -0.62 -28.05
N ASP A 65 0.45 -1.84 -27.77
CA ASP A 65 0.21 -2.55 -26.53
C ASP A 65 1.03 -1.86 -25.45
N HIS A 66 0.70 -0.60 -25.19
CA HIS A 66 1.27 0.15 -24.09
C HIS A 66 0.94 -0.66 -22.83
N ASP A 67 1.99 -1.27 -22.29
CA ASP A 67 1.99 -2.08 -21.08
C ASP A 67 0.90 -1.59 -20.12
N ASN A 68 -0.13 -2.42 -19.90
CA ASN A 68 -1.27 -2.16 -19.02
C ASN A 68 -0.93 -1.11 -17.96
N ILE A 69 -1.36 0.14 -18.17
CA ILE A 69 -0.99 1.23 -17.27
C ILE A 69 -1.79 1.03 -15.99
N TYR A 70 -1.13 1.06 -14.85
CA TYR A 70 -1.77 0.85 -13.54
C TYR A 70 -1.65 2.11 -12.68
N LEU A 71 -2.61 2.31 -11.77
CA LEU A 71 -2.52 3.38 -10.78
C LEU A 71 -1.28 3.22 -9.90
N TYR A 72 -0.67 4.36 -9.55
CA TYR A 72 0.43 4.38 -8.60
C TYR A 72 -0.01 3.91 -7.22
N CYS A 73 0.88 3.22 -6.52
CA CYS A 73 0.66 2.75 -5.17
C CYS A 73 0.28 3.87 -4.20
N SER A 74 0.78 5.10 -4.38
CA SER A 74 0.38 6.27 -3.56
C SER A 74 -1.12 6.59 -3.65
N VAL A 75 -1.77 6.27 -4.77
CA VAL A 75 -3.21 6.46 -4.96
C VAL A 75 -3.97 5.23 -4.49
N SER A 76 -3.55 4.03 -4.91
CA SER A 76 -4.25 2.77 -4.59
C SER A 76 -4.23 2.40 -3.10
N ARG A 77 -3.33 2.96 -2.29
CA ARG A 77 -3.28 2.74 -0.83
C ARG A 77 -4.44 3.37 -0.05
N LYS A 78 -5.28 4.19 -0.70
CA LYS A 78 -6.49 4.74 -0.08
C LYS A 78 -7.49 3.66 0.33
N PHE A 79 -7.46 2.49 -0.32
CA PHE A 79 -8.31 1.36 0.05
C PHE A 79 -7.75 0.65 1.28
N GLU A 80 -8.56 0.58 2.34
CA GLU A 80 -8.14 -0.04 3.59
C GLU A 80 -7.92 -1.55 3.45
N ASN A 81 -7.05 -2.10 4.32
CA ASN A 81 -6.78 -3.53 4.45
C ASN A 81 -6.17 -4.25 3.23
N MET A 82 -5.71 -3.53 2.21
CA MET A 82 -5.05 -4.14 1.05
C MET A 82 -3.53 -4.29 1.20
N CYS A 83 -2.86 -3.25 1.71
CA CYS A 83 -1.40 -3.13 1.71
C CYS A 83 -0.86 -2.95 3.14
N GLY A 84 0.42 -3.27 3.35
CA GLY A 84 1.04 -3.37 4.68
C GLY A 84 1.07 -4.82 5.19
N LYS A 85 1.75 -5.07 6.32
CA LYS A 85 1.88 -6.42 6.90
C LYS A 85 0.54 -7.05 7.26
N GLU A 86 -0.39 -6.23 7.75
CA GLU A 86 -1.77 -6.62 8.06
C GLU A 86 -2.69 -6.63 6.81
N GLY A 87 -2.15 -6.34 5.63
CA GLY A 87 -2.91 -6.27 4.39
C GLY A 87 -3.27 -7.66 3.86
N LYS A 88 -4.48 -7.81 3.32
CA LYS A 88 -5.02 -9.05 2.75
C LYS A 88 -4.10 -9.72 1.72
N TYR A 89 -3.33 -8.91 0.99
CA TYR A 89 -2.47 -9.37 -0.10
C TYR A 89 -0.98 -9.23 0.21
N TYR A 90 -0.61 -9.20 1.50
CA TYR A 90 0.78 -9.22 1.93
C TYR A 90 1.44 -10.56 1.60
N GLU A 91 2.65 -10.50 1.07
CA GLU A 91 3.53 -11.63 0.81
C GLU A 91 4.92 -11.33 1.39
N GLU A 92 5.42 -12.25 2.20
CA GLU A 92 6.81 -12.22 2.65
C GLU A 92 7.70 -12.58 1.44
N LYS A 93 8.57 -11.64 1.06
CA LYS A 93 9.44 -11.71 -0.12
C LYS A 93 10.89 -11.66 0.30
#